data_AF-A0A8J7HNV1-F1
#
_entry.id   AF-A0A8J7HNV1-F1
#
_cell.length_a   1.000
_cell.length_b   1.000
_cell.length_c   1.000
_cell.angle_alpha   90.00
_cell.angle_beta   90.00
_cell.angle_gamma   90.00
#
_symmetry.space_group_name_H-M   'P 1'
#
loop_
_entity.id
_entity.type
_entity.pdbx_description
1 polymer ?
#
loop_
_entity_poly.entity_id
_entity_poly.type
_entity_poly.pdbx_seq_one_letter_code
_entity_poly.pdbx_strand_id
1 'polypeptide(L)'
;MQLHILQLDNGAFHLSQTLKIPENIILLFQPPHTPQVNPIERLWEEVKRNLSWECFANLDELRTVIWQRLEELNTSIVANITGWGFILDALFVSGFS
;
A
#
# COMPACT_ATOMS: atom_id res chain seq x y z
N MET A 1 -9.07 15.90 16.89
CA MET A 1 -8.96 15.53 15.46
C MET A 1 -7.71 14.69 15.31
N GLN A 2 -7.82 13.47 14.77
CA GLN A 2 -6.67 12.58 14.59
C GLN A 2 -5.92 12.95 13.31
N LEU A 3 -4.59 13.02 13.41
CA LEU A 3 -3.71 13.20 12.26
C LEU A 3 -3.47 11.85 11.58
N HIS A 4 -3.54 11.81 10.25
CA HIS A 4 -3.27 10.63 9.44
C HIS A 4 -2.11 10.90 8.49
N ILE A 5 -1.22 9.91 8.34
CA ILE A 5 -0.11 9.95 7.39
C ILE A 5 -0.39 8.90 6.32
N LEU A 6 -0.38 9.30 5.05
CA LEU A 6 -0.58 8.44 3.90
C LEU A 6 0.71 8.34 3.11
N GLN A 7 1.33 7.16 3.09
CA GLN A 7 2.42 6.89 2.17
C GLN A 7 1.88 6.68 0.75
N LEU A 8 2.53 7.29 -0.24
CA LEU A 8 2.14 7.21 -1.64
C LEU A 8 3.36 6.98 -2.54
N ASP A 9 3.11 6.36 -3.70
CA ASP A 9 4.06 6.38 -4.81
C ASP A 9 3.95 7.70 -5.60
N ASN A 10 4.78 7.85 -6.63
CA ASN A 10 4.82 9.05 -7.47
C ASN A 10 3.85 8.95 -8.68
N GLY A 11 2.78 8.17 -8.58
CA GLY A 11 1.77 8.08 -9.61
C GLY A 11 1.14 9.46 -9.91
N ALA A 12 0.97 9.81 -11.18
CA ALA A 12 0.52 11.14 -11.61
C ALA A 12 -0.80 11.59 -10.95
N PHE A 13 -1.69 10.65 -10.64
CA PHE A 13 -2.96 10.92 -9.98
C PHE A 13 -2.80 11.44 -8.53
N HIS A 14 -1.75 11.03 -7.83
CA HIS A 14 -1.45 11.48 -6.46
C HIS A 14 -0.89 12.91 -6.42
N LEU A 15 -0.35 13.39 -7.53
CA LEU A 15 0.24 14.74 -7.68
C LEU A 15 -0.71 15.74 -8.36
N SER A 16 -1.98 15.37 -8.55
CA SER A 16 -2.94 16.23 -9.22
C SER A 16 -3.20 17.52 -8.43
N GLN A 17 -3.12 18.67 -9.11
CA GLN A 17 -3.46 19.97 -8.52
C GLN A 17 -4.94 20.11 -8.17
N THR A 18 -5.80 19.25 -8.70
CA THR A 18 -7.24 19.23 -8.37
C THR A 18 -7.55 18.41 -7.12
N LEU A 19 -6.57 17.69 -6.57
CA LEU A 19 -6.73 16.87 -5.38
C LEU A 19 -6.80 17.78 -4.14
N LYS A 20 -7.89 17.67 -3.38
CA LYS A 20 -8.08 18.42 -2.13
C LYS A 20 -7.69 17.53 -0.95
N ILE A 21 -6.64 17.90 -0.24
CA ILE A 21 -6.17 17.17 0.94
C ILE A 21 -6.76 17.80 2.22
N PRO A 22 -7.48 17.04 3.06
CA PRO A 22 -7.94 17.52 4.35
C PRO A 22 -6.79 17.95 5.26
N GLU A 23 -7.03 18.92 6.14
CA GLU A 23 -6.00 19.46 7.05
C GLU A 23 -5.39 18.43 8.00
N ASN A 24 -6.10 17.33 8.26
CA ASN A 24 -5.66 16.25 9.14
C ASN A 24 -4.98 15.08 8.40
N ILE A 25 -4.58 15.28 7.14
CA ILE A 25 -3.91 14.27 6.32
C ILE A 25 -2.57 14.84 5.81
N ILE A 26 -1.48 14.10 6.05
CA ILE A 26 -0.16 14.36 5.49
C ILE A 26 0.14 13.30 4.45
N LEU A 27 0.51 13.73 3.24
CA LEU A 27 0.98 12.84 2.19
C LEU A 27 2.50 12.69 2.31
N LEU A 28 2.99 11.46 2.35
CA LEU A 28 4.40 11.12 2.41
C LEU A 28 4.78 10.35 1.14
N PHE A 29 5.40 11.05 0.19
CA PHE A 29 5.85 10.42 -1.05
C PHE A 29 7.14 9.66 -0.80
N GLN A 30 7.21 8.44 -1.32
CA GLN A 30 8.46 7.67 -1.36
C GLN A 30 9.39 8.18 -2.48
N PRO A 31 10.67 7.78 -2.49
CA PRO A 31 11.57 8.11 -3.59
C PRO A 31 11.05 7.65 -4.97
N PRO A 32 11.40 8.33 -6.07
CA PRO A 32 11.00 7.90 -7.41
C PRO A 32 11.54 6.51 -7.76
N HIS A 33 10.74 5.72 -8.49
CA HIS A 33 11.14 4.42 -9.04
C HIS A 33 11.62 3.38 -8.02
N THR A 34 11.13 3.44 -6.77
CA THR A 34 11.49 2.51 -5.69
C THR A 34 10.30 1.68 -5.17
N PRO A 35 9.70 0.80 -6.00
CA PRO A 35 8.56 -0.02 -5.57
C PRO A 35 8.87 -0.90 -4.35
N GLN A 36 10.13 -1.28 -4.15
CA GLN A 36 10.57 -2.06 -3.00
C GLN A 36 10.32 -1.38 -1.65
N VAL A 37 10.24 -0.04 -1.62
CA VAL A 37 9.95 0.72 -0.39
C VAL A 37 8.47 1.06 -0.24
N ASN A 38 7.62 0.59 -1.16
CA ASN A 38 6.17 0.74 -1.07
C ASN A 38 5.56 -0.46 -0.31
N PRO A 39 5.12 -0.29 0.94
CA PRO A 39 4.60 -1.40 1.73
C PRO A 39 3.35 -2.05 1.11
N ILE A 40 2.58 -1.33 0.28
CA ILE A 40 1.43 -1.94 -0.39
C ILE A 40 1.84 -3.04 -1.36
N GLU A 41 3.04 -2.97 -1.96
CA GLU A 41 3.53 -4.01 -2.86
C GLU A 41 3.75 -5.32 -2.10
N ARG A 42 4.19 -5.26 -0.84
CA ARG A 42 4.34 -6.43 0.03
C ARG A 42 3.01 -7.03 0.44
N LEU A 43 2.03 -6.17 0.74
CA LEU A 43 0.67 -6.64 0.98
C LEU A 43 0.12 -7.37 -0.26
N TRP A 44 0.35 -6.80 -1.44
CA TRP A 44 -0.08 -7.40 -2.71
C TRP A 44 0.63 -8.69 -3.05
N GLU A 45 1.92 -8.81 -2.79
CA GLU A 45 2.66 -10.06 -2.90
C GLU A 45 2.03 -11.15 -2.03
N GLU A 46 1.68 -10.82 -0.79
CA GLU A 46 1.08 -11.79 0.14
C GLU A 46 -0.33 -12.21 -0.31
N VAL A 47 -1.18 -11.25 -0.71
CA VAL A 47 -2.52 -11.55 -1.25
C VAL A 47 -2.43 -12.40 -2.52
N LYS A 48 -1.47 -12.11 -3.42
CA LYS A 48 -1.29 -12.80 -4.69
C LYS A 48 -0.63 -14.17 -4.57
N ARG A 49 0.08 -14.46 -3.47
CA ARG A 49 0.80 -15.73 -3.26
C ARG A 49 -0.10 -16.94 -3.52
N ASN A 50 -1.34 -16.88 -3.03
CA ASN A 50 -2.32 -17.96 -3.13
C ASN A 50 -3.21 -17.89 -4.38
N LEU A 51 -2.99 -16.91 -5.27
CA LEU A 51 -3.65 -16.83 -6.58
C LEU A 51 -2.79 -17.47 -7.68
N SER A 52 -1.52 -17.78 -7.37
CA SER A 52 -0.65 -18.46 -8.32
C SER A 52 -1.28 -19.80 -8.69
N TRP A 53 -1.44 -20.04 -9.99
CA TRP A 53 -2.02 -21.27 -10.59
C TRP A 53 -3.55 -21.38 -10.57
N GLU A 54 -4.27 -20.38 -10.07
CA GLU A 54 -5.73 -20.34 -10.15
C GLU A 54 -6.19 -19.75 -11.49
N CYS A 55 -7.28 -20.29 -12.04
CA CYS A 55 -7.93 -19.78 -13.24
C CYS A 55 -9.41 -19.51 -12.95
N PHE A 56 -9.75 -18.23 -12.89
CA PHE A 56 -11.11 -17.78 -12.58
C PHE A 56 -11.91 -17.60 -13.87
N ALA A 57 -13.16 -18.05 -13.87
CA ALA A 57 -14.05 -17.94 -15.02
C ALA A 57 -14.49 -16.48 -15.28
N ASN A 58 -14.52 -15.65 -14.24
CA ASN A 58 -14.89 -14.24 -14.32
C ASN A 58 -14.30 -13.41 -13.17
N LEU A 59 -14.52 -12.09 -13.24
CA LEU A 59 -14.01 -11.14 -12.24
C LEU A 59 -14.69 -11.26 -10.88
N ASP A 60 -15.93 -11.73 -10.81
CA ASP A 60 -16.64 -11.87 -9.53
C ASP A 60 -16.04 -13.01 -8.71
N GLU A 61 -15.68 -14.12 -9.36
CA GLU A 61 -14.98 -15.23 -8.72
C GLU A 61 -13.61 -14.80 -8.16
N LEU A 62 -12.82 -14.08 -8.97
CA LEU A 62 -11.55 -13.49 -8.51
C LEU A 62 -11.78 -12.54 -7.32
N ARG A 63 -12.82 -11.70 -7.37
CA ARG A 63 -13.14 -10.76 -6.28
C ARG A 63 -13.50 -11.49 -5.00
N THR A 64 -14.29 -12.55 -5.07
CA THR A 64 -14.66 -13.37 -3.91
C THR A 64 -13.43 -13.96 -3.24
N VAL A 65 -12.51 -14.54 -4.02
CA VAL A 65 -11.27 -15.13 -3.46
C VAL A 65 -10.39 -14.05 -2.83
N ILE A 66 -10.18 -12.92 -3.51
CA ILE A 66 -9.41 -11.80 -2.94
C ILE A 66 -10.07 -11.31 -1.64
N TRP A 67 -11.39 -11.18 -1.60
CA TRP A 67 -12.10 -10.69 -0.42
C TRP A 67 -11.90 -11.62 0.79
N GLN A 68 -12.03 -12.92 0.61
CA GLN A 68 -11.77 -13.91 1.67
C GLN A 68 -10.35 -13.79 2.23
N ARG A 69 -9.35 -13.52 1.38
CA ARG A 69 -7.96 -13.29 1.83
C ARG A 69 -7.81 -12.01 2.61
N LEU A 70 -8.50 -10.94 2.20
CA LEU A 70 -8.46 -9.68 2.92
C LEU A 70 -9.11 -9.80 4.31
N GLU A 71 -10.13 -10.65 4.48
CA GLU A 71 -10.76 -10.93 5.78
C GLU A 71 -9.85 -11.68 6.76
N GLU A 72 -8.84 -12.40 6.25
CA GLU A 72 -7.83 -13.08 7.08
C GLU A 72 -6.77 -12.10 7.64
N LEU A 73 -6.68 -10.89 7.08
CA LEU A 73 -5.72 -9.89 7.51
C LEU A 73 -6.16 -9.19 8.80
N ASN A 74 -5.20 -8.89 9.65
CA ASN A 74 -5.38 -8.04 10.82
C ASN A 74 -4.18 -7.11 10.98
N THR A 75 -4.28 -6.13 11.89
CA THR A 75 -3.24 -5.12 12.11
C THR A 75 -1.87 -5.72 12.38
N SER A 76 -1.79 -6.82 13.13
CA SER A 76 -0.53 -7.49 13.46
C SER A 76 0.11 -8.13 12.22
N ILE A 77 -0.69 -8.80 11.38
CA ILE A 77 -0.22 -9.40 10.13
C ILE A 77 0.26 -8.30 9.17
N VAL A 78 -0.56 -7.26 8.96
CA VAL A 78 -0.20 -6.16 8.05
C VAL A 78 1.09 -5.50 8.53
N ALA A 79 1.19 -5.14 9.82
CA ALA A 79 2.41 -4.55 10.36
C ALA A 79 3.65 -5.45 10.19
N ASN A 80 3.51 -6.77 10.32
CA ASN A 80 4.61 -7.70 10.14
C ASN A 80 5.13 -7.74 8.69
N ILE A 81 4.24 -7.75 7.70
CA ILE A 81 4.63 -7.86 6.29
C ILE A 81 5.05 -6.52 5.67
N THR A 82 4.55 -5.39 6.21
CA THR A 82 4.83 -4.05 5.68
C THR A 82 5.86 -3.25 6.48
N GLY A 83 6.09 -3.58 7.75
CA GLY A 83 6.89 -2.78 8.70
C GLY A 83 8.39 -3.07 8.69
N TRP A 84 8.99 -3.39 7.54
CA TRP A 84 10.42 -3.74 7.48
C TRP A 84 11.28 -2.49 7.68
N GLY A 85 12.41 -2.62 8.39
CA GLY A 85 13.26 -1.48 8.77
C GLY A 85 13.64 -0.59 7.59
N PHE A 86 14.06 -1.17 6.47
CA PHE A 86 14.46 -0.39 5.30
C PHE A 86 13.31 0.41 4.67
N ILE A 87 12.05 -0.03 4.82
CA ILE A 87 10.87 0.71 4.35
C ILE A 87 10.69 1.95 5.22
N LEU A 88 10.80 1.77 6.54
CA LEU A 88 10.73 2.89 7.49
C LEU A 88 11.87 3.88 7.25
N ASP A 89 13.10 3.39 7.06
CA ASP A 89 14.26 4.24 6.79
C ASP A 89 14.10 5.05 5.51
N ALA A 90 13.55 4.46 4.45
CA ALA A 90 13.31 5.15 3.18
C ALA A 90 12.32 6.32 3.33
N LEU A 91 11.31 6.16 4.18
CA LEU A 91 10.33 7.21 4.48
C LEU A 91 10.91 8.36 5.29
N PHE A 92 11.86 8.07 6.19
CA PHE A 92 12.56 9.12 6.93
C PHE A 92 13.42 9.98 5.99
N VAL A 93 14.01 9.40 4.95
CA VAL A 93 14.82 10.15 3.97
C VAL A 93 13.93 10.99 3.05
N SER A 94 12.73 10.52 2.71
CA SER A 94 11.83 11.24 1.79
C SER A 94 11.00 12.34 2.45
N GLY A 95 10.87 12.35 3.78
CA GLY A 95 10.11 13.36 4.54
C GLY A 95 10.80 14.72 4.75
N PHE A 96 12.06 14.88 4.33
CA PHE A 96 12.87 16.08 4.58
C PHE A 96 13.60 16.65 3.35
N SER A 97 13.22 16.24 2.13
CA SER A 97 13.73 16.83 0.88
C SER A 97 12.81 17.91 0.34
#